data_AF-A0A2G9RSI5-F1
#
_entry.id   AF-A0A2G9RSI5-F1
#
_cell.length_a   1.000
_cell.length_b   1.000
_cell.length_c   1.000
_cell.angle_alpha   90.00
_cell.angle_beta   90.00
_cell.angle_gamma   90.00
#
_symmetry.space_group_name_H-M   'P 1'
#
loop_
_entity.id
_entity.type
_entity.pdbx_description
1 polymer ?
#
loop_
_entity_poly.entity_id
_entity_poly.type
_entity_poly.pdbx_seq_one_letter_code
_entity_poly.pdbx_strand_id
1 'polypeptide(L)'
;MMYELIFMGLCLGSILYNNAQQSGTECLKANARSCGECIQAGPNCGWCKKVDFLQEGEPTSARCDDLAALRLKGCPEEDIQNPRASKEKLKDNPITYKTKGNSVNSSEITQIRPQQLKFKLRSGEPQTFNLTFRRAENYPIDLYYLMDLSYSMKNDLENVKNLGTVIMEKMKQITSDFKIGFGSFVEKTVMPYISTNPAKLINPCTTNQQCTSPFSFKHVLSLTNNGSLFNELVGKQEISGNLDSPEGGFDAIMQVAVCGDLIGWRNVTRLLVFSTDAGFHFAGDGKLGGIVLPNDGKCHMQDNMYTMSHYYFNCKS
;
A
#
# COMPACT_ATOMS: atom_id res chain seq x y z
N MET A 1 -68.84 -10.74 33.12
CA MET A 1 -67.71 -10.41 32.23
C MET A 1 -67.20 -8.98 32.47
N MET A 2 -67.12 -8.54 33.73
CA MET A 2 -66.77 -7.15 34.10
C MET A 2 -65.64 -7.10 35.16
N TYR A 3 -65.16 -8.27 35.62
CA TYR A 3 -64.07 -8.41 36.59
C TYR A 3 -62.71 -8.70 35.93
N GLU A 4 -62.66 -9.19 34.68
CA GLU A 4 -61.39 -9.46 33.98
C GLU A 4 -60.75 -8.22 33.34
N LEU A 5 -61.52 -7.15 33.09
CA LEU A 5 -61.01 -5.92 32.47
C LEU A 5 -60.29 -4.99 33.46
N ILE A 6 -60.55 -5.12 34.77
CA ILE A 6 -59.92 -4.27 35.80
C ILE A 6 -58.52 -4.79 36.16
N PHE A 7 -58.28 -6.10 36.08
CA PHE A 7 -56.99 -6.70 36.42
C PHE A 7 -55.91 -6.50 35.34
N MET A 8 -56.29 -6.37 34.07
CA MET A 8 -55.34 -6.03 33.00
C MET A 8 -54.90 -4.56 33.01
N GLY A 9 -55.75 -3.64 33.48
CA GLY A 9 -55.40 -2.21 33.59
C GLY A 9 -54.34 -1.91 34.66
N LEU A 10 -54.35 -2.66 35.77
CA LEU A 10 -53.36 -2.50 36.86
C LEU A 10 -52.01 -3.18 36.55
N CYS A 11 -51.99 -4.24 35.74
CA CYS A 11 -50.74 -4.87 35.32
C CYS A 11 -50.00 -4.06 34.24
N LEU A 12 -50.73 -3.37 33.34
CA LEU A 12 -50.11 -2.48 32.34
C LEU A 12 -49.62 -1.15 32.94
N GLY A 13 -50.26 -0.64 34.00
CA GLY A 13 -49.77 0.54 34.74
C GLY A 13 -48.51 0.27 35.58
N SER A 14 -48.26 -0.98 35.95
CA SER A 14 -47.10 -1.39 36.76
C SER A 14 -45.85 -1.69 35.93
N ILE A 15 -46.00 -1.96 34.63
CA ILE A 15 -44.87 -2.24 33.71
C ILE A 15 -44.30 -0.93 33.11
N LEU A 16 -45.02 0.20 33.21
CA LEU A 16 -44.54 1.51 32.75
C LEU A 16 -43.83 2.35 33.83
N TYR A 17 -43.67 1.84 35.05
CA TYR A 17 -43.06 2.58 36.18
C TYR A 17 -41.73 2.00 36.69
N ASN A 18 -41.06 1.14 35.92
CA ASN A 18 -39.72 0.62 36.28
C ASN A 18 -38.72 0.66 35.12
N ASN A 19 -38.75 1.72 34.32
CA ASN A 19 -37.54 2.23 33.67
C ASN A 19 -37.28 3.63 34.23
N ALA A 20 -36.98 3.70 35.53
CA ALA A 20 -36.13 4.77 36.03
C ALA A 20 -34.78 4.58 35.35
N GLN A 21 -34.67 5.17 34.16
CA GLN A 21 -33.46 5.31 33.39
C GLN A 21 -32.37 5.75 34.37
N GLN A 22 -31.37 4.90 34.57
CA GLN A 22 -30.13 5.27 35.24
C GLN A 22 -29.48 6.34 34.35
N SER A 23 -29.95 7.59 34.49
CA SER A 23 -29.68 8.72 33.62
C SER A 23 -28.33 9.35 33.95
N GLY A 24 -27.30 8.50 34.01
CA GLY A 24 -25.93 8.97 33.95
C GLY A 24 -25.57 9.22 32.50
N THR A 25 -25.07 10.41 32.20
CA THR A 25 -24.31 10.69 30.98
C THR A 25 -23.19 9.66 30.84
N GLU A 26 -22.71 9.39 29.62
CA GLU A 26 -21.57 8.47 29.43
C GLU A 26 -20.34 8.92 30.23
N CYS A 27 -20.18 10.24 30.41
CA CYS A 27 -19.14 10.86 31.22
C CYS A 27 -19.25 10.50 32.72
N LEU A 28 -20.45 10.53 33.30
CA LEU A 28 -20.67 10.12 34.69
C LEU A 28 -20.47 8.61 34.87
N LYS A 29 -20.94 7.80 33.92
CA LYS A 29 -20.80 6.34 33.95
C LYS A 29 -19.35 5.89 33.90
N ALA A 30 -18.46 6.69 33.31
CA ALA A 30 -17.03 6.42 33.27
C ALA A 30 -16.35 6.47 34.64
N ASN A 31 -16.99 7.04 35.68
CA ASN A 31 -16.47 7.09 37.05
C ASN A 31 -15.03 7.63 37.17
N ALA A 32 -14.68 8.62 36.34
CA ALA A 32 -13.32 9.17 36.28
C ALA A 32 -12.88 9.77 37.63
N ARG A 33 -11.76 9.32 38.18
CA ARG A 33 -11.22 9.80 39.46
C ARG A 33 -10.31 11.01 39.32
N SER A 34 -9.90 11.31 38.10
CA SER A 34 -8.99 12.41 37.77
C SER A 34 -9.44 13.14 36.50
N CYS A 35 -8.96 14.38 36.32
CA CYS A 35 -9.20 15.14 35.11
C CYS A 35 -8.72 14.38 33.86
N GLY A 36 -7.57 13.68 33.93
CA GLY A 36 -7.02 12.91 32.82
C GLY A 36 -7.93 11.77 32.37
N GLU A 37 -8.44 10.98 33.32
CA GLU A 37 -9.41 9.91 33.04
C GLU A 37 -10.69 10.47 32.41
N CYS A 38 -11.17 11.61 32.90
CA CYS A 38 -12.36 12.26 32.35
C CYS A 38 -12.17 12.72 30.91
N ILE A 39 -10.98 13.22 30.57
CA ILE A 39 -10.65 13.63 29.21
C ILE A 39 -10.64 12.42 28.26
N GLN A 40 -10.26 11.23 28.75
CA GLN A 40 -10.25 10.00 27.97
C GLN A 40 -11.64 9.37 27.79
N ALA A 41 -12.56 9.61 28.74
CA ALA A 41 -13.90 9.02 28.79
C ALA A 41 -14.81 9.40 27.61
N GLY A 42 -14.68 10.62 27.08
CA GLY A 42 -15.47 11.05 25.93
C GLY A 42 -15.16 12.47 25.47
N PRO A 43 -15.48 12.82 24.21
CA PRO A 43 -15.21 14.14 23.63
C PRO A 43 -16.17 15.23 24.14
N ASN A 44 -17.32 14.83 24.68
CA ASN A 44 -18.35 15.66 25.31
C ASN A 44 -18.13 15.86 26.82
N CYS A 45 -17.17 15.15 27.42
CA CYS A 45 -16.90 15.23 28.86
C CYS A 45 -16.00 16.43 29.22
N GLY A 46 -16.34 17.11 30.32
CA GLY A 46 -15.51 18.11 30.98
C GLY A 46 -15.22 17.73 32.42
N TRP A 47 -14.21 18.36 33.01
CA TRP A 47 -13.86 18.18 34.43
C TRP A 47 -13.93 19.50 35.19
N CYS A 48 -14.72 19.57 36.26
CA CYS A 48 -14.80 20.78 37.10
C CYS A 48 -13.69 20.82 38.17
N LYS A 49 -12.79 21.82 38.10
CA LYS A 49 -11.71 22.01 39.08
C LYS A 49 -12.09 22.85 40.31
N LYS A 50 -13.27 23.50 40.31
CA LYS A 50 -13.75 24.35 41.41
C LYS A 50 -13.82 23.56 42.72
N VAL A 51 -13.25 24.09 43.80
CA VAL A 51 -13.08 23.35 45.07
C VAL A 51 -14.42 22.96 45.69
N ASP A 52 -15.33 23.93 45.81
CA ASP A 52 -16.69 23.86 46.37
C ASP A 52 -17.77 23.40 45.38
N PHE A 53 -17.40 22.68 44.32
CA PHE A 53 -18.34 22.19 43.33
C PHE A 53 -19.19 20.99 43.81
N LEU A 54 -18.58 20.07 44.56
CA LEU A 54 -19.24 18.85 45.02
C LEU A 54 -20.09 19.13 46.26
N GLN A 55 -21.29 18.56 46.30
CA GLN A 55 -22.12 18.57 47.50
C GLN A 55 -21.63 17.54 48.52
N GLU A 56 -22.00 17.73 49.79
CA GLU A 56 -21.61 16.82 50.87
C GLU A 56 -22.13 15.40 50.59
N GLY A 57 -21.22 14.43 50.50
CA GLY A 57 -21.53 13.03 50.17
C GLY A 57 -21.36 12.66 48.68
N GLU A 58 -21.10 13.59 47.78
CA GLU A 58 -20.85 13.27 46.37
C GLU A 58 -19.43 12.71 46.12
N PRO A 59 -19.29 11.68 45.27
CA PRO A 59 -17.97 11.13 44.94
C PRO A 59 -17.19 12.09 44.06
N THR A 60 -15.85 12.01 44.11
CA THR A 60 -14.95 12.81 43.26
C THR A 60 -15.23 12.63 41.77
N SER A 61 -15.77 11.47 41.36
CA SER A 61 -16.14 11.20 39.97
C SER A 61 -17.26 12.08 39.42
N ALA A 62 -18.09 12.68 40.28
CA ALA A 62 -19.14 13.61 39.86
C ALA A 62 -18.57 14.94 39.29
N ARG A 63 -17.26 15.18 39.43
CA ARG A 63 -16.54 16.28 38.75
C ARG A 63 -16.43 16.06 37.24
N CYS A 64 -16.58 14.83 36.76
CA CYS A 64 -16.61 14.48 35.35
C CYS A 64 -18.05 14.32 34.87
N ASP A 65 -18.48 15.15 33.93
CA ASP A 65 -19.81 15.08 33.35
C ASP A 65 -19.84 15.73 31.96
N ASP A 66 -20.98 15.67 31.28
CA ASP A 66 -21.23 16.44 30.07
C ASP A 66 -21.08 17.94 30.35
N LEU A 67 -20.53 18.69 29.38
CA LEU A 67 -20.32 20.13 29.53
C LEU A 67 -21.59 20.90 29.91
N ALA A 68 -22.73 20.52 29.33
CA ALA A 68 -24.03 21.13 29.65
C ALA A 68 -24.47 20.82 31.09
N ALA A 69 -24.21 19.61 31.59
CA ALA A 69 -24.56 19.20 32.94
C ALA A 69 -23.67 19.90 33.99
N LEU A 70 -22.38 20.07 33.73
CA LEU A 70 -21.48 20.83 34.62
C LEU A 70 -21.91 22.29 34.79
N ARG A 71 -22.35 22.93 33.70
CA ARG A 71 -22.88 24.29 33.72
C ARG A 71 -24.15 24.38 34.54
N LEU A 72 -25.08 23.43 34.35
CA LEU A 72 -26.34 23.36 35.09
C LEU A 72 -26.10 23.15 36.60
N LYS A 73 -25.08 22.36 36.97
CA LYS A 73 -24.66 22.13 38.36
C LYS A 73 -23.88 23.30 38.97
N GLY A 74 -23.67 24.40 38.23
CA GLY A 74 -23.03 25.61 38.75
C GLY A 74 -21.50 25.61 38.72
N CYS A 75 -20.87 24.79 37.86
CA CYS A 75 -19.44 24.93 37.57
C CYS A 75 -19.20 26.14 36.64
N PRO A 76 -18.40 27.15 37.03
CA PRO A 76 -18.02 28.26 36.16
C PRO A 76 -17.21 27.79 34.95
N GLU A 77 -17.33 28.47 33.80
CA GLU A 77 -16.62 28.08 32.56
C GLU A 77 -15.10 28.05 32.73
N GLU A 78 -14.54 29.00 33.48
CA GLU A 78 -13.11 29.11 33.80
C GLU A 78 -12.59 27.91 34.63
N ASP A 79 -13.50 27.22 35.32
CA ASP A 79 -13.23 26.04 36.13
C ASP A 79 -13.52 24.72 35.41
N ILE A 80 -14.12 24.76 34.22
CA ILE A 80 -14.33 23.57 33.38
C ILE A 80 -13.06 23.31 32.55
N GLN A 81 -12.34 22.25 32.90
CA GLN A 81 -11.23 21.73 32.10
C GLN A 81 -11.78 20.88 30.95
N ASN A 82 -11.65 21.39 29.73
CA ASN A 82 -12.04 20.69 28.51
C ASN A 82 -11.02 20.95 27.38
N PRO A 83 -9.86 20.27 27.39
CA PRO A 83 -8.91 20.35 26.30
C PRO A 83 -9.55 19.88 25.00
N ARG A 84 -9.54 20.76 23.99
CA ARG A 84 -10.08 20.49 22.65
C ARG A 84 -8.99 20.09 21.68
N ALA A 85 -9.38 19.32 20.67
CA ALA A 85 -8.50 19.03 19.56
C ALA A 85 -8.14 20.32 18.78
N SER A 86 -6.95 20.34 18.18
CA SER A 86 -6.50 21.44 17.33
C SER A 86 -5.62 20.94 16.19
N LYS A 87 -5.51 21.75 15.13
CA LYS A 87 -4.71 21.46 13.94
C LYS A 87 -3.85 22.66 13.58
N GLU A 88 -2.62 22.38 13.16
CA GLU A 88 -1.62 23.36 12.76
C GLU A 88 -0.95 22.91 11.46
N LYS A 89 -0.83 23.82 10.48
CA LYS A 89 -0.09 23.55 9.24
C LYS A 89 1.37 23.92 9.45
N LEU A 90 2.26 22.94 9.36
CA LEU A 90 3.71 23.15 9.50
C LEU A 90 4.38 23.38 8.13
N LYS A 91 3.93 22.68 7.08
CA LYS A 91 4.44 22.83 5.72
C LYS A 91 3.30 22.75 4.70
N ASP A 92 3.11 23.82 3.93
CA ASP A 92 2.02 23.96 2.94
C ASP A 92 2.51 24.66 1.66
N ASN A 93 3.56 24.09 1.05
CA ASN A 93 4.10 24.56 -0.22
C ASN A 93 3.01 24.55 -1.30
N PRO A 94 2.96 25.57 -2.16
CA PRO A 94 1.97 25.66 -3.22
C PRO A 94 2.17 24.54 -4.25
N ILE A 95 1.08 24.15 -4.91
CA ILE A 95 1.13 23.22 -6.04
C ILE A 95 1.97 23.85 -7.16
N THR A 96 2.86 23.06 -7.75
CA THR A 96 3.70 23.52 -8.87
C THR A 96 2.87 23.58 -10.15
N TYR A 97 2.87 24.75 -10.79
CA TYR A 97 2.33 24.95 -12.14
C TYR A 97 3.51 25.07 -13.09
N LYS A 98 3.64 24.16 -14.06
CA LYS A 98 4.66 24.34 -15.11
C LYS A 98 4.20 25.45 -16.05
N THR A 99 4.91 26.57 -16.05
CA THR A 99 4.89 27.52 -17.18
C THR A 99 5.81 26.96 -18.27
N LYS A 100 5.35 26.98 -19.54
CA LYS A 100 6.12 26.47 -20.69
C LYS A 100 7.52 27.10 -20.70
N GLY A 101 8.58 26.28 -20.60
CA GLY A 101 9.97 26.70 -20.81
C GLY A 101 10.96 26.36 -19.69
N ASN A 102 10.50 26.09 -18.45
CA ASN A 102 11.42 25.78 -17.34
C ASN A 102 11.49 24.27 -17.06
N SER A 103 12.69 23.69 -17.16
CA SER A 103 13.01 22.34 -16.68
C SER A 103 13.08 22.35 -15.15
N VAL A 104 11.93 22.24 -14.50
CA VAL A 104 11.87 22.06 -13.04
C VAL A 104 12.31 20.64 -12.71
N ASN A 105 13.31 20.50 -11.81
CA ASN A 105 13.74 19.20 -11.30
C ASN A 105 12.55 18.44 -10.69
N SER A 106 12.47 17.13 -10.89
CA SER A 106 11.35 16.32 -10.38
C SER A 106 11.17 16.40 -8.86
N SER A 107 12.26 16.65 -8.12
CA SER A 107 12.29 16.83 -6.66
C SER A 107 11.64 18.12 -6.16
N GLU A 108 11.45 19.12 -7.03
CA GLU A 108 10.87 20.42 -6.68
C GLU A 108 9.38 20.52 -7.02
N ILE A 109 8.84 19.51 -7.70
CA ILE A 109 7.43 19.47 -8.12
C ILE A 109 6.55 19.08 -6.94
N THR A 110 5.69 20.01 -6.51
CA THR A 110 4.69 19.79 -5.46
C THR A 110 3.36 19.40 -6.09
N GLN A 111 2.96 18.12 -5.93
CA GLN A 111 1.67 17.58 -6.42
C GLN A 111 0.61 17.45 -5.32
N ILE A 112 1.02 17.51 -4.05
CA ILE A 112 0.16 17.32 -2.88
C ILE A 112 0.41 18.41 -1.85
N ARG A 113 -0.65 18.94 -1.24
CA ARG A 113 -0.55 19.89 -0.13
C ARG A 113 -1.73 19.75 0.85
N PRO A 114 -1.54 20.04 2.15
CA PRO A 114 -0.28 20.39 2.81
C PRO A 114 0.68 19.19 2.93
N GLN A 115 1.97 19.43 3.12
CA GLN A 115 2.98 18.36 3.24
C GLN A 115 3.25 17.97 4.69
N GLN A 116 2.95 18.85 5.66
CA GLN A 116 3.13 18.56 7.07
C GLN A 116 2.06 19.25 7.92
N LEU A 117 1.40 18.46 8.77
CA LEU A 117 0.35 18.88 9.69
C LEU A 117 0.70 18.38 11.10
N LYS A 118 0.33 19.17 12.11
CA LYS A 118 0.37 18.77 13.51
C LYS A 118 -1.05 18.77 14.06
N PHE A 119 -1.46 17.65 14.62
CA PHE A 119 -2.74 17.50 15.29
C PHE A 119 -2.51 17.32 16.79
N LYS A 120 -3.27 18.05 17.61
CA LYS A 120 -3.54 17.66 18.99
C LYS A 120 -4.92 17.01 18.97
N LEU A 121 -5.00 15.74 19.35
CA LEU A 121 -6.24 14.97 19.29
C LEU A 121 -6.82 14.80 20.69
N ARG A 122 -8.14 14.93 20.79
CA ARG A 122 -8.93 14.59 21.98
C ARG A 122 -9.58 13.23 21.74
N SER A 123 -9.57 12.36 22.76
CA SER A 123 -10.20 11.03 22.69
C SER A 123 -11.66 11.16 22.23
N GLY A 124 -12.01 10.47 21.14
CA GLY A 124 -13.35 10.49 20.54
C GLY A 124 -13.69 11.74 19.72
N GLU A 125 -12.84 12.77 19.64
CA GLU A 125 -13.09 13.96 18.82
C GLU A 125 -12.39 13.82 17.45
N PRO A 126 -13.12 13.65 16.34
CA PRO A 126 -12.52 13.56 15.01
C PRO A 126 -11.92 14.91 14.59
N GLN A 127 -10.86 14.87 13.78
CA GLN A 127 -10.26 16.05 13.16
C GLN A 127 -10.22 15.90 11.64
N THR A 128 -10.73 16.93 10.95
CA THR A 128 -10.80 16.95 9.49
C THR A 128 -9.86 18.01 8.92
N PHE A 129 -9.19 17.67 7.83
CA PHE A 129 -8.37 18.58 7.04
C PHE A 129 -8.56 18.33 5.56
N ASN A 130 -8.26 19.35 4.75
CA ASN A 130 -8.35 19.27 3.30
C ASN A 130 -6.98 18.91 2.74
N LEU A 131 -6.95 17.88 1.89
CA LEU A 131 -5.79 17.49 1.11
C LEU A 131 -6.07 17.82 -0.35
N THR A 132 -5.19 18.61 -0.96
CA THR A 132 -5.30 18.99 -2.37
C THR A 132 -4.27 18.24 -3.18
N PHE A 133 -4.72 17.59 -4.24
CA PHE A 133 -3.88 16.87 -5.19
C PHE A 133 -4.04 17.46 -6.59
N ARG A 134 -2.94 17.59 -7.32
CA ARG A 134 -2.93 17.91 -8.75
C ARG A 134 -1.84 17.09 -9.43
N ARG A 135 -2.22 16.40 -10.50
CA ARG A 135 -1.26 15.70 -11.37
C ARG A 135 -0.34 16.70 -12.07
N ALA A 136 0.96 16.49 -11.95
CA ALA A 136 1.95 17.28 -12.69
C ALA A 136 1.93 16.94 -14.19
N GLU A 137 2.04 17.97 -15.01
CA GLU A 137 2.22 17.83 -16.46
C GLU A 137 3.70 17.58 -16.78
N ASN A 138 3.96 16.78 -17.82
CA ASN A 138 5.32 16.48 -18.29
C ASN A 138 6.22 15.95 -17.14
N TYR A 139 5.70 15.01 -16.34
CA TYR A 139 6.45 14.38 -15.23
C TYR A 139 7.29 13.22 -15.78
N PRO A 140 8.54 13.01 -15.30
CA PRO A 140 9.38 11.93 -15.82
C PRO A 140 8.78 10.55 -15.62
N ILE A 141 9.09 9.63 -16.54
CA ILE A 141 8.58 8.26 -16.52
C ILE A 141 9.76 7.29 -16.69
N ASP A 142 9.80 6.30 -15.81
CA ASP A 142 10.65 5.12 -15.93
C ASP A 142 9.75 3.93 -16.27
N LEU A 143 10.05 3.22 -17.36
CA LEU A 143 9.35 2.02 -17.78
C LEU A 143 10.30 0.84 -17.80
N TYR A 144 10.03 -0.18 -17.00
CA TYR A 144 10.75 -1.44 -17.04
C TYR A 144 9.89 -2.50 -17.70
N TYR A 145 10.35 -3.04 -18.84
CA TYR A 145 9.65 -4.07 -19.58
C TYR A 145 10.15 -5.44 -19.12
N LEU A 146 9.29 -6.18 -18.42
CA LEU A 146 9.57 -7.50 -17.89
C LEU A 146 8.82 -8.54 -18.72
N MET A 147 9.58 -9.31 -19.50
CA MET A 147 9.04 -10.20 -20.51
C MET A 147 9.28 -11.67 -20.16
N ASP A 148 8.23 -12.47 -20.31
CA ASP A 148 8.33 -13.91 -20.33
C ASP A 148 9.06 -14.38 -21.60
N LEU A 149 10.11 -15.19 -21.43
CA LEU A 149 10.87 -15.81 -22.52
C LEU A 149 10.72 -17.34 -22.54
N SER A 150 9.63 -17.86 -21.97
CA SER A 150 9.19 -19.25 -22.19
C SER A 150 8.95 -19.52 -23.68
N TYR A 151 8.82 -20.80 -24.04
CA TYR A 151 8.79 -21.20 -25.45
C TYR A 151 7.60 -20.63 -26.22
N SER A 152 6.45 -20.45 -25.55
CA SER A 152 5.21 -19.94 -26.14
C SER A 152 5.35 -18.48 -26.62
N MET A 153 6.19 -17.69 -25.94
CA MET A 153 6.46 -16.27 -26.23
C MET A 153 7.40 -16.02 -27.42
N LYS A 154 7.76 -17.06 -28.18
CA LYS A 154 8.72 -16.96 -29.30
C LYS A 154 8.34 -15.95 -30.37
N ASN A 155 7.07 -15.92 -30.77
CA ASN A 155 6.62 -15.00 -31.82
C ASN A 155 6.53 -13.56 -31.30
N ASP A 156 6.19 -13.38 -30.03
CA ASP A 156 6.13 -12.10 -29.35
C ASP A 156 7.50 -11.43 -29.26
N LEU A 157 8.56 -12.20 -28.97
CA LEU A 157 9.92 -11.67 -28.94
C LEU A 157 10.30 -11.02 -30.27
N GLU A 158 9.93 -11.59 -31.42
CA GLU A 158 10.21 -11.00 -32.73
C GLU A 158 9.56 -9.63 -32.91
N ASN A 159 8.35 -9.43 -32.36
CA ASN A 159 7.68 -8.13 -32.40
C ASN A 159 8.32 -7.12 -31.43
N VAL A 160 8.74 -7.58 -30.25
CA VAL A 160 9.31 -6.72 -29.19
C VAL A 160 10.71 -6.20 -29.55
N LYS A 161 11.45 -6.88 -30.43
CA LYS A 161 12.78 -6.41 -30.93
C LYS A 161 12.76 -4.99 -31.51
N ASN A 162 11.64 -4.56 -32.09
CA ASN A 162 11.48 -3.23 -32.68
C ASN A 162 10.68 -2.25 -31.79
N LEU A 163 10.30 -2.68 -30.59
CA LEU A 163 9.37 -1.93 -29.75
C LEU A 163 10.02 -0.74 -29.04
N GLY A 164 11.32 -0.81 -28.71
CA GLY A 164 12.00 0.21 -27.89
C GLY A 164 11.99 1.60 -28.52
N THR A 165 12.36 1.72 -29.80
CA THR A 165 12.34 2.99 -30.54
C THR A 165 10.92 3.53 -30.70
N VAL A 166 9.95 2.67 -31.01
CA VAL A 166 8.54 3.05 -31.17
C VAL A 166 7.95 3.57 -29.86
N ILE A 167 8.18 2.87 -28.73
CA ILE A 167 7.75 3.33 -27.41
C ILE A 167 8.39 4.67 -27.10
N MET A 168 9.70 4.82 -27.29
CA MET A 168 10.39 6.08 -27.02
C MET A 168 9.81 7.26 -27.81
N GLU A 169 9.51 7.07 -29.10
CA GLU A 169 8.90 8.10 -29.94
C GLU A 169 7.52 8.51 -29.46
N LYS A 170 6.68 7.55 -29.05
CA LYS A 170 5.35 7.82 -28.49
C LYS A 170 5.45 8.49 -27.11
N MET A 171 6.38 8.05 -26.28
CA MET A 171 6.57 8.60 -24.93
C MET A 171 7.12 10.02 -24.95
N LYS A 172 7.91 10.41 -25.95
CA LYS A 172 8.34 11.81 -26.16
C LYS A 172 7.18 12.79 -26.33
N GLN A 173 6.00 12.33 -26.75
CA GLN A 173 4.80 13.16 -26.85
C GLN A 173 4.10 13.36 -25.50
N ILE A 174 4.39 12.51 -24.51
CA ILE A 174 3.76 12.51 -23.18
C ILE A 174 4.69 13.18 -22.15
N THR A 175 5.99 12.87 -22.21
CA THR A 175 7.01 13.39 -21.30
C THR A 175 8.32 13.65 -22.03
N SER A 176 9.01 14.72 -21.65
CA SER A 176 10.35 15.05 -22.14
C SER A 176 11.44 14.19 -21.50
N ASP A 177 11.13 13.48 -20.42
CA ASP A 177 12.08 12.67 -19.66
C ASP A 177 11.54 11.24 -19.50
N PHE A 178 12.03 10.35 -20.35
CA PHE A 178 11.62 8.96 -20.41
C PHE A 178 12.86 8.05 -20.36
N LYS A 179 12.81 7.03 -19.49
CA LYS A 179 13.77 5.93 -19.48
C LYS A 179 13.07 4.60 -19.67
N ILE A 180 13.72 3.70 -20.40
CA ILE A 180 13.28 2.33 -20.63
C ILE A 180 14.34 1.33 -20.17
N GLY A 181 13.91 0.21 -19.60
CA GLY A 181 14.75 -0.92 -19.20
C GLY A 181 14.10 -2.24 -19.61
N PHE A 182 14.87 -3.32 -19.59
CA PHE A 182 14.42 -4.65 -20.00
C PHE A 182 14.91 -5.72 -19.03
N GLY A 183 14.05 -6.69 -18.77
CA GLY A 183 14.37 -7.92 -18.04
C GLY A 183 13.54 -9.08 -18.57
N SER A 184 14.03 -10.29 -18.35
CA SER A 184 13.36 -11.50 -18.78
C SER A 184 13.23 -12.51 -17.66
N PHE A 185 12.22 -13.36 -17.75
CA PHE A 185 12.01 -14.46 -16.82
C PHE A 185 11.48 -15.70 -17.55
N VAL A 186 11.61 -16.85 -16.89
CA VAL A 186 10.99 -18.12 -17.29
C VAL A 186 10.46 -18.77 -16.02
N GLU A 187 11.31 -19.54 -15.32
CA GLU A 187 10.87 -20.36 -14.20
C GLU A 187 12.02 -20.68 -13.22
N LYS A 188 11.67 -21.11 -12.01
CA LYS A 188 12.57 -21.71 -11.04
C LYS A 188 13.33 -22.88 -11.66
N THR A 189 14.65 -22.87 -11.51
CA THR A 189 15.54 -23.85 -12.12
C THR A 189 15.68 -25.12 -11.28
N VAL A 190 14.55 -25.65 -10.79
CA VAL A 190 14.48 -26.89 -10.00
C VAL A 190 13.32 -27.77 -10.45
N MET A 191 13.38 -29.06 -10.11
CA MET A 191 12.26 -29.99 -10.29
C MET A 191 11.11 -29.61 -9.33
N PRO A 192 9.82 -29.73 -9.71
CA PRO A 192 9.29 -30.30 -10.95
C PRO A 192 9.08 -29.31 -12.11
N TYR A 193 9.39 -28.04 -11.92
CA TYR A 193 9.11 -26.98 -12.91
C TYR A 193 9.97 -27.13 -14.18
N ILE A 194 11.20 -27.63 -14.05
CA ILE A 194 12.08 -27.95 -15.19
C ILE A 194 12.52 -29.41 -15.22
N SER A 195 12.95 -29.88 -16.40
CA SER A 195 13.61 -31.18 -16.55
C SER A 195 15.08 -31.08 -16.14
N THR A 196 15.51 -31.97 -15.24
CA THR A 196 16.90 -32.06 -14.75
C THR A 196 17.77 -33.03 -15.54
N ASN A 197 17.27 -33.58 -16.66
CA ASN A 197 18.10 -34.37 -17.57
C ASN A 197 19.20 -33.46 -18.17
N PRO A 198 20.49 -33.87 -18.16
CA PRO A 198 21.59 -33.05 -18.68
C PRO A 198 21.36 -32.46 -20.08
N ALA A 199 20.74 -33.22 -20.99
CA ALA A 199 20.43 -32.71 -22.34
C ALA A 199 19.38 -31.59 -22.31
N LYS A 200 18.41 -31.67 -21.40
CA LYS A 200 17.33 -30.69 -21.23
C LYS A 200 17.73 -29.46 -20.43
N LEU A 201 18.72 -29.58 -19.56
CA LEU A 201 19.33 -28.41 -18.91
C LEU A 201 20.07 -27.52 -19.90
N ILE A 202 20.65 -28.10 -20.97
CA ILE A 202 21.31 -27.36 -22.04
C ILE A 202 20.27 -26.82 -23.04
N ASN A 203 19.32 -27.64 -23.45
CA ASN A 203 18.23 -27.23 -24.36
C ASN A 203 16.89 -27.80 -23.87
N PRO A 204 16.04 -27.00 -23.20
CA PRO A 204 14.75 -27.48 -22.67
C PRO A 204 13.75 -27.85 -23.78
N CYS A 205 13.91 -27.25 -24.97
CA CYS A 205 13.03 -27.44 -26.11
C CYS A 205 13.26 -28.77 -26.85
N THR A 206 12.48 -29.02 -27.90
CA THR A 206 12.65 -30.23 -28.74
C THR A 206 13.96 -30.18 -29.53
N THR A 207 14.44 -31.33 -30.04
CA THR A 207 15.73 -31.40 -30.77
C THR A 207 15.82 -30.50 -32.00
N ASN A 208 14.68 -30.09 -32.56
CA ASN A 208 14.61 -29.25 -33.76
C ASN A 208 14.51 -27.75 -33.43
N GLN A 209 14.49 -27.38 -32.15
CA GLN A 209 14.36 -26.01 -31.66
C GLN A 209 15.56 -25.69 -30.77
N GLN A 210 16.22 -24.58 -31.06
CA GLN A 210 17.31 -24.10 -30.23
C GLN A 210 16.73 -23.14 -29.18
N CYS A 211 16.83 -23.55 -27.92
CA CYS A 211 16.47 -22.75 -26.77
C CYS A 211 17.66 -22.66 -25.81
N THR A 212 17.75 -21.54 -25.10
CA THR A 212 18.73 -21.37 -24.04
C THR A 212 18.32 -22.11 -22.77
N SER A 213 19.28 -22.42 -21.91
CA SER A 213 19.04 -23.07 -20.62
C SER A 213 17.98 -22.31 -19.79
N PRO A 214 17.12 -23.02 -19.02
CA PRO A 214 16.13 -22.37 -18.18
C PRO A 214 16.78 -21.47 -17.14
N PHE A 215 16.13 -20.34 -16.84
CA PHE A 215 16.56 -19.39 -15.84
C PHE A 215 15.35 -18.74 -15.17
N SER A 216 15.53 -18.26 -13.94
CA SER A 216 14.42 -17.63 -13.21
C SER A 216 14.20 -16.19 -13.63
N PHE A 217 15.15 -15.30 -13.34
CA PHE A 217 15.07 -13.89 -13.74
C PHE A 217 16.46 -13.39 -14.17
N LYS A 218 16.48 -12.63 -15.26
CA LYS A 218 17.64 -11.95 -15.80
C LYS A 218 17.36 -10.47 -16.00
N HIS A 219 18.16 -9.64 -15.36
CA HIS A 219 18.22 -8.21 -15.62
C HIS A 219 19.07 -7.95 -16.87
N VAL A 220 18.46 -7.53 -17.98
CA VAL A 220 19.19 -7.38 -19.25
C VAL A 220 19.69 -5.95 -19.44
N LEU A 221 18.84 -4.97 -19.15
CA LEU A 221 19.12 -3.56 -19.38
C LEU A 221 18.55 -2.70 -18.25
N SER A 222 19.43 -1.97 -17.55
CA SER A 222 19.06 -0.92 -16.61
C SER A 222 18.37 0.25 -17.30
N LEU A 223 17.55 0.99 -16.55
CA LEU A 223 16.78 2.12 -17.06
C LEU A 223 17.66 3.17 -17.73
N THR A 224 17.49 3.35 -19.04
CA THR A 224 18.28 4.25 -19.87
C THR A 224 17.40 5.08 -20.79
N ASN A 225 17.92 6.22 -21.25
CA ASN A 225 17.31 7.04 -22.29
C ASN A 225 17.74 6.62 -23.72
N ASN A 226 18.51 5.56 -23.87
CA ASN A 226 18.99 5.05 -25.15
C ASN A 226 18.10 3.88 -25.65
N GLY A 227 17.12 4.20 -26.50
CA GLY A 227 16.22 3.18 -27.07
C GLY A 227 16.87 2.26 -28.10
N SER A 228 17.95 2.70 -28.74
CA SER A 228 18.71 1.83 -29.64
C SER A 228 19.40 0.70 -28.87
N LEU A 229 19.89 0.99 -27.66
CA LEU A 229 20.45 -0.03 -26.77
C LEU A 229 19.39 -1.05 -26.32
N PHE A 230 18.16 -0.62 -26.11
CA PHE A 230 17.03 -1.53 -25.85
C PHE A 230 16.84 -2.50 -27.02
N ASN A 231 16.69 -1.98 -28.25
CA ASN A 231 16.47 -2.82 -29.43
C ASN A 231 17.64 -3.80 -29.65
N GLU A 232 18.88 -3.34 -29.46
CA GLU A 232 20.08 -4.16 -29.58
C GLU A 232 20.09 -5.33 -28.58
N LEU A 233 19.85 -5.05 -27.30
CA LEU A 233 19.93 -6.07 -26.26
C LEU A 233 18.74 -7.02 -26.29
N VAL A 234 17.53 -6.54 -26.59
CA VAL A 234 16.35 -7.39 -26.82
C VAL A 234 16.56 -8.27 -28.04
N GLY A 235 17.15 -7.73 -29.12
CA GLY A 235 17.51 -8.47 -30.33
C GLY A 235 18.46 -9.65 -30.10
N LYS A 236 19.25 -9.60 -29.02
CA LYS A 236 20.20 -10.65 -28.61
C LYS A 236 19.60 -11.67 -27.64
N GLN A 237 18.36 -11.50 -27.18
CA GLN A 237 17.75 -12.49 -26.29
C GLN A 237 17.27 -13.69 -27.08
N GLU A 238 17.35 -14.86 -26.44
CA GLU A 238 16.90 -16.13 -26.97
C GLU A 238 15.79 -16.68 -26.07
N ILE A 239 14.89 -17.45 -26.68
CA ILE A 239 13.81 -18.13 -25.99
C ILE A 239 14.35 -19.32 -25.20
N SER A 240 13.70 -19.61 -24.08
CA SER A 240 13.95 -20.77 -23.22
C SER A 240 12.70 -21.64 -23.10
N GLY A 241 12.63 -22.47 -22.07
CA GLY A 241 11.44 -23.27 -21.77
C GLY A 241 11.57 -24.08 -20.48
N ASN A 242 10.41 -24.51 -19.98
CA ASN A 242 10.17 -25.28 -18.76
C ASN A 242 9.15 -26.40 -19.06
N LEU A 243 8.66 -27.10 -18.02
CA LEU A 243 7.77 -28.27 -18.17
C LEU A 243 6.29 -27.93 -17.95
N ASP A 244 6.00 -27.15 -16.92
CA ASP A 244 4.64 -26.73 -16.56
C ASP A 244 4.22 -25.46 -17.29
N SER A 245 2.93 -25.13 -17.18
CA SER A 245 2.35 -23.99 -17.88
C SER A 245 2.44 -22.67 -17.11
N PRO A 246 2.18 -22.58 -15.80
CA PRO A 246 2.39 -21.33 -15.07
C PRO A 246 3.89 -21.01 -14.98
N GLU A 247 4.22 -19.72 -14.98
CA GLU A 247 5.61 -19.25 -15.03
C GLU A 247 6.03 -18.54 -13.74
N GLY A 248 7.34 -18.43 -13.53
CA GLY A 248 8.00 -17.91 -12.32
C GLY A 248 8.06 -16.38 -12.24
N GLY A 249 7.15 -15.67 -12.93
CA GLY A 249 7.22 -14.22 -13.10
C GLY A 249 7.16 -13.40 -11.81
N PHE A 250 6.57 -13.93 -10.73
CA PHE A 250 6.49 -13.21 -9.45
C PHE A 250 7.84 -13.07 -8.75
N ASP A 251 8.78 -14.01 -8.94
CA ASP A 251 10.15 -13.85 -8.46
C ASP A 251 10.83 -12.66 -9.17
N ALA A 252 10.62 -12.55 -10.48
CA ALA A 252 11.16 -11.46 -11.29
C ALA A 252 10.56 -10.10 -10.90
N ILE A 253 9.24 -10.01 -10.71
CA ILE A 253 8.56 -8.79 -10.22
C ILE A 253 9.17 -8.35 -8.88
N MET A 254 9.37 -9.29 -7.96
CA MET A 254 9.94 -8.98 -6.65
C MET A 254 11.35 -8.40 -6.79
N GLN A 255 12.23 -9.05 -7.56
CA GLN A 255 13.60 -8.56 -7.79
C GLN A 255 13.60 -7.17 -8.44
N VAL A 256 12.74 -6.93 -9.44
CA VAL A 256 12.63 -5.62 -10.09
C VAL A 256 12.15 -4.53 -9.12
N ALA A 257 11.28 -4.87 -8.17
CA ALA A 257 10.77 -3.93 -7.18
C ALA A 257 11.82 -3.54 -6.12
N VAL A 258 12.63 -4.50 -5.66
CA VAL A 258 13.53 -4.31 -4.51
C VAL A 258 14.98 -4.00 -4.89
N CYS A 259 15.43 -4.38 -6.08
CA CYS A 259 16.77 -4.09 -6.60
C CYS A 259 16.87 -2.66 -7.18
N GLY A 260 16.45 -1.66 -6.41
CA GLY A 260 16.25 -0.28 -6.85
C GLY A 260 17.41 0.30 -7.67
N ASP A 261 18.63 0.24 -7.13
CA ASP A 261 19.83 0.82 -7.76
C ASP A 261 20.28 0.04 -8.99
N LEU A 262 20.15 -1.29 -8.99
CA LEU A 262 20.51 -2.14 -10.15
C LEU A 262 19.56 -1.91 -11.32
N ILE A 263 18.26 -1.83 -11.05
CA ILE A 263 17.27 -1.51 -12.09
C ILE A 263 17.41 -0.05 -12.55
N GLY A 264 17.78 0.84 -11.63
CA GLY A 264 17.99 2.27 -11.87
C GLY A 264 16.74 3.12 -11.69
N TRP A 265 15.82 2.72 -10.79
CA TRP A 265 14.56 3.44 -10.55
C TRP A 265 14.81 4.84 -9.99
N ARG A 266 14.23 5.86 -10.63
CA ARG A 266 14.22 7.23 -10.09
C ARG A 266 13.00 7.45 -9.19
N ASN A 267 13.01 8.54 -8.43
CA ASN A 267 11.84 8.99 -7.66
C ASN A 267 10.84 9.73 -8.57
N VAL A 268 10.29 9.01 -9.54
CA VAL A 268 9.39 9.51 -10.58
C VAL A 268 8.26 8.49 -10.82
N THR A 269 7.46 8.64 -11.87
CA THR A 269 6.47 7.61 -12.23
C THR A 269 7.19 6.32 -12.65
N ARG A 270 6.94 5.22 -11.94
CA ARG A 270 7.52 3.90 -12.23
C ARG A 270 6.47 3.00 -12.84
N LEU A 271 6.71 2.52 -14.05
CA LEU A 271 5.84 1.61 -14.77
C LEU A 271 6.56 0.28 -14.94
N LEU A 272 5.99 -0.80 -14.42
CA LEU A 272 6.42 -2.17 -14.68
C LEU A 272 5.44 -2.79 -15.67
N VAL A 273 5.90 -3.07 -16.89
CA VAL A 273 5.11 -3.81 -17.87
C VAL A 273 5.45 -5.28 -17.70
N PHE A 274 4.48 -6.09 -17.28
CA PHE A 274 4.61 -7.53 -17.16
C PHE A 274 3.92 -8.20 -18.35
N SER A 275 4.68 -8.91 -19.17
CA SER A 275 4.20 -9.52 -20.42
C SER A 275 4.43 -11.03 -20.42
N THR A 276 3.35 -11.80 -20.38
CA THR A 276 3.31 -13.27 -20.44
C THR A 276 2.04 -13.73 -21.14
N ASP A 277 2.04 -14.93 -21.70
CA ASP A 277 0.87 -15.59 -22.28
C ASP A 277 0.33 -16.74 -21.40
N ALA A 278 0.87 -16.89 -20.18
CA ALA A 278 0.55 -17.96 -19.26
C ALA A 278 0.12 -17.48 -17.87
N GLY A 279 -0.26 -18.43 -17.01
CA GLY A 279 -0.52 -18.19 -15.59
C GLY A 279 0.77 -17.89 -14.82
N PHE A 280 0.65 -17.64 -13.51
CA PHE A 280 1.80 -17.37 -12.64
C PHE A 280 1.82 -18.32 -11.44
N HIS A 281 3.01 -18.71 -11.03
CA HIS A 281 3.19 -19.38 -9.73
C HIS A 281 3.19 -18.38 -8.57
N PHE A 282 2.68 -18.82 -7.42
CA PHE A 282 2.57 -18.00 -6.22
C PHE A 282 3.00 -18.76 -4.95
N ALA A 283 2.95 -18.08 -3.81
CA ALA A 283 3.31 -18.66 -2.51
C ALA A 283 2.58 -19.99 -2.24
N GLY A 284 3.36 -21.05 -2.00
CA GLY A 284 2.84 -22.40 -1.76
C GLY A 284 3.26 -23.39 -2.84
N ASP A 285 3.34 -22.98 -4.10
CA ASP A 285 3.72 -23.84 -5.23
C ASP A 285 5.15 -24.37 -5.07
N GLY A 286 6.03 -23.55 -4.49
CA GLY A 286 7.42 -23.89 -4.15
C GLY A 286 7.57 -25.18 -3.34
N LYS A 287 6.54 -25.56 -2.56
CA LYS A 287 6.54 -26.79 -1.76
C LYS A 287 6.71 -28.04 -2.62
N LEU A 288 6.23 -28.03 -3.87
CA LEU A 288 6.41 -29.14 -4.81
C LEU A 288 7.88 -29.37 -5.16
N GLY A 289 8.67 -28.30 -5.26
CA GLY A 289 10.13 -28.35 -5.49
C GLY A 289 10.98 -28.37 -4.22
N GLY A 290 10.39 -28.62 -3.05
CA GLY A 290 11.10 -28.62 -1.76
C GLY A 290 11.46 -27.22 -1.23
N ILE A 291 10.93 -26.16 -1.83
CA ILE A 291 11.19 -24.78 -1.45
C ILE A 291 10.14 -24.32 -0.43
N VAL A 292 10.53 -24.31 0.84
CA VAL A 292 9.61 -24.05 1.97
C VAL A 292 9.81 -22.70 2.65
N LEU A 293 10.87 -21.97 2.28
CA LEU A 293 11.18 -20.67 2.86
C LEU A 293 10.45 -19.54 2.13
N PRO A 294 9.72 -18.67 2.84
CA PRO A 294 9.08 -17.52 2.22
C PRO A 294 10.07 -16.56 1.58
N ASN A 295 9.65 -15.90 0.51
CA ASN A 295 10.39 -14.79 -0.07
C ASN A 295 10.69 -13.73 1.01
N ASP A 296 11.94 -13.29 1.10
CA ASP A 296 12.40 -12.35 2.12
C ASP A 296 12.25 -10.87 1.70
N GLY A 297 11.78 -10.62 0.47
CA GLY A 297 11.59 -9.28 -0.08
C GLY A 297 12.90 -8.52 -0.28
N LYS A 298 14.02 -9.21 -0.51
CA LYS A 298 15.34 -8.61 -0.71
C LYS A 298 15.88 -8.86 -2.12
N CYS A 299 16.85 -8.02 -2.48
CA CYS A 299 17.56 -8.15 -3.74
C CYS A 299 18.64 -9.24 -3.66
N HIS A 300 18.57 -10.23 -4.54
CA HIS A 300 19.51 -11.36 -4.62
C HIS A 300 20.01 -11.56 -6.05
N MET A 301 20.51 -10.48 -6.63
CA MET A 301 21.06 -10.46 -7.99
C MET A 301 22.58 -10.63 -7.95
N GLN A 302 23.10 -11.53 -8.77
CA GLN A 302 24.54 -11.67 -9.02
C GLN A 302 24.75 -11.77 -10.53
N ASP A 303 25.67 -10.97 -11.07
CA ASP A 303 25.94 -10.92 -12.53
C ASP A 303 24.66 -10.75 -13.36
N ASN A 304 23.75 -9.90 -12.86
CA ASN A 304 22.43 -9.64 -13.42
C ASN A 304 21.46 -10.83 -13.48
N MET A 305 21.71 -11.90 -12.74
CA MET A 305 20.84 -13.07 -12.61
C MET A 305 20.30 -13.19 -11.19
N TYR A 306 19.03 -13.59 -11.05
CA TYR A 306 18.49 -13.97 -9.75
C TYR A 306 19.00 -15.34 -9.32
N THR A 307 19.66 -15.40 -8.16
CA THR A 307 20.38 -16.59 -7.69
C THR A 307 19.61 -17.45 -6.68
N MET A 308 18.57 -16.89 -6.06
CA MET A 308 17.89 -17.52 -4.92
C MET A 308 16.54 -18.17 -5.28
N SER A 309 16.27 -18.38 -6.58
CA SER A 309 15.03 -18.99 -7.08
C SER A 309 14.76 -20.41 -6.55
N HIS A 310 15.82 -21.15 -6.24
CA HIS A 310 15.80 -22.49 -5.66
C HIS A 310 15.66 -22.51 -4.14
N TYR A 311 15.77 -21.35 -3.48
CA TYR A 311 15.81 -21.25 -2.01
C TYR A 311 14.55 -20.60 -1.42
N TYR A 312 13.99 -19.59 -2.10
CA TYR A 312 12.78 -18.89 -1.67
C TYR A 312 11.57 -19.21 -2.55
N PHE A 313 10.40 -19.46 -1.96
CA PHE A 313 9.15 -19.62 -2.73
C PHE A 313 8.55 -18.27 -3.12
N ASN A 314 7.65 -18.25 -4.11
CA ASN A 314 7.08 -17.03 -4.70
C ASN A 314 6.31 -16.15 -3.71
N CYS A 315 6.07 -14.89 -4.07
CA CYS A 315 5.31 -13.97 -3.23
C CYS A 315 3.83 -14.40 -3.10
N LYS A 316 3.21 -14.05 -1.97
CA LYS A 316 1.76 -14.26 -1.75
C LYS A 316 1.00 -13.20 -2.55
N SER A 317 0.01 -13.64 -3.34
CA SER A 317 -0.94 -12.77 -4.05
C SER A 317 -1.80 -11.96 -3.10
#